data_AF-A0A223KUR9-F1
#
_entry.id   AF-A0A223KUR9-F1
#
_cell.length_a   1.000
_cell.length_b   1.000
_cell.length_c   1.000
_cell.angle_alpha   90.00
_cell.angle_beta   90.00
_cell.angle_gamma   90.00
#
_symmetry.space_group_name_H-M   'P 1'
#
loop_
_entity.id
_entity.type
_entity.pdbx_description
1 polymer ?
#
loop_
_entity_poly.entity_id
_entity_poly.type
_entity_poly.pdbx_seq_one_letter_code
_entity_poly.pdbx_strand_id
1 'polypeptide(L)'
;MKSMIRFVMINSKQESFDFKEYTTELMEKVEIELAAKDLEFYTNKDRMRKCTLVLKDKQYFVQFTFIMTHGTSQLKADISREVESKDDKELHDLKIKIKDLIIDEWEQCVWLEDRQSEELAEDLYKDVHSVENSLRRLINTILFYNLGGDWWEKYMPTHLTKKYNQRNDPYRDRAPSFKNIHTNLLSIDTGDLVTIISFKTYRVKGTNIFSKDDSFIFGFAEPENNIERRKDLHRFQYIMNNLMNDEKSIEGLQKGLTKILQEQMEVDKDFWEDYFAPWFSCNLREFQGKWENFSTDRNHVAHNKLIDNKLYQKFKKSMGDLLTLITEAEDKFSEHLEQEMNNFLEELEEMEESEYRQREADLRELMAEESGVEIRDEDDIIELLQEHINTAFEEIKQDIYYRSELEITYSEPLLKDNDENVFMIVHNAINNSITVDVEPFINAEAAGTSNVKFLVYYNGEYQESFEISYTNGEAEFNEEQGCFMPSILDELDVSALEELETLVHNLLEEKMPEIGEDMASFPCEECQGFAVNISKENEYTVGHCFICGHTNQVGECMKCEEPLDGTEDGFCESCQEFIDKQ
;
A
#
# COMPACT_ATOMS: atom_id res chain seq x y z
N MET A 1 5.32 11.42 -58.77
CA MET A 1 6.74 11.04 -58.53
C MET A 1 7.15 11.69 -57.23
N LYS A 2 7.24 10.97 -56.10
CA LYS A 2 7.83 11.58 -54.90
C LYS A 2 8.37 10.67 -53.79
N SER A 3 8.50 9.35 -53.96
CA SER A 3 9.60 8.65 -53.26
C SER A 3 10.85 8.85 -54.10
N MET A 4 11.85 9.57 -53.58
CA MET A 4 13.07 9.88 -54.32
C MET A 4 14.28 9.60 -53.42
N ILE A 5 15.10 8.65 -53.86
CA ILE A 5 16.44 8.45 -53.31
C ILE A 5 17.41 8.99 -54.33
N ARG A 6 18.38 9.76 -53.86
CA ARG A 6 19.39 10.40 -54.69
C ARG A 6 20.74 10.30 -54.00
N PHE A 7 21.68 9.69 -54.70
CA PHE A 7 23.08 9.72 -54.31
C PHE A 7 23.98 9.99 -55.53
N VAL A 8 25.17 10.50 -55.24
CA VAL A 8 26.18 10.86 -56.25
C VAL A 8 27.48 10.18 -55.88
N MET A 9 28.05 9.51 -56.87
CA MET A 9 29.39 8.95 -56.82
C MET A 9 30.35 9.95 -57.46
N ILE A 10 31.49 10.21 -56.82
CA ILE A 10 32.46 11.22 -57.23
C ILE A 10 33.80 10.55 -57.50
N ASN A 11 34.41 10.92 -58.62
CA ASN A 11 35.67 10.43 -59.17
C ASN A 11 35.69 8.91 -59.39
N SER A 12 35.43 8.52 -60.64
CA SER A 12 35.62 7.14 -61.09
C SER A 12 37.12 6.79 -61.06
N LYS A 13 37.45 5.60 -60.56
CA LYS A 13 38.80 5.04 -60.55
C LYS A 13 39.19 4.42 -61.91
N GLN A 14 38.25 4.31 -62.84
CA GLN A 14 38.47 3.67 -64.14
C GLN A 14 39.15 4.65 -65.12
N GLU A 15 40.19 4.19 -65.82
CA GLU A 15 40.89 4.99 -66.84
C GLU A 15 40.03 5.24 -68.09
N SER A 16 39.14 4.31 -68.42
CA SER A 16 38.15 4.43 -69.50
C SER A 16 36.75 4.12 -68.98
N PHE A 17 35.83 5.08 -69.08
CA PHE A 17 34.46 4.94 -68.58
C PHE A 17 33.46 5.04 -69.74
N ASP A 18 32.90 3.89 -70.16
CA ASP A 18 31.74 3.85 -71.07
C ASP A 18 30.46 3.85 -70.25
N PHE A 19 29.77 5.00 -70.22
CA PHE A 19 28.56 5.18 -69.44
C PHE A 19 27.44 4.19 -69.80
N LYS A 20 27.31 3.78 -71.07
CA LYS A 20 26.24 2.90 -71.53
C LYS A 20 26.56 1.45 -71.21
N GLU A 21 27.78 0.99 -71.43
CA GLU A 21 28.18 -0.36 -71.06
C GLU A 21 28.07 -0.54 -69.54
N TYR A 22 28.66 0.40 -68.80
CA TYR A 22 28.69 0.41 -67.33
C TYR A 22 27.31 0.32 -66.68
N THR A 23 26.37 1.18 -67.08
CA THR A 23 25.02 1.18 -66.50
C THR A 23 24.17 -0.01 -66.93
N THR A 24 24.52 -0.69 -68.03
CA THR A 24 23.84 -1.93 -68.44
C THR A 24 24.30 -3.09 -67.55
N GLU A 25 25.62 -3.29 -67.44
CA GLU A 25 26.20 -4.34 -66.60
C GLU A 25 25.80 -4.19 -65.13
N LEU A 26 25.77 -2.95 -64.62
CA LEU A 26 25.33 -2.65 -63.27
C LEU A 26 23.89 -3.14 -63.04
N MET A 27 22.96 -2.81 -63.94
CA MET A 27 21.55 -3.16 -63.75
C MET A 27 21.27 -4.64 -64.01
N GLU A 28 22.02 -5.31 -64.90
CA GLU A 28 21.96 -6.76 -65.07
C GLU A 28 22.41 -7.50 -63.80
N LYS A 29 23.49 -7.03 -63.15
CA LYS A 29 23.91 -7.56 -61.83
C LYS A 29 22.82 -7.36 -60.77
N VAL A 30 22.18 -6.18 -60.74
CA VAL A 30 21.06 -5.89 -59.84
C VAL A 30 19.87 -6.83 -60.10
N GLU A 31 19.53 -7.09 -61.37
CA GLU A 31 18.45 -7.98 -61.76
C GLU A 31 18.68 -9.42 -61.29
N ILE A 32 19.90 -9.94 -61.50
CA ILE A 32 20.28 -11.28 -61.07
C ILE A 32 20.26 -11.40 -59.55
N GLU A 33 20.87 -10.45 -58.84
CA GLU A 33 21.05 -10.55 -57.38
C GLU A 33 19.78 -10.26 -56.58
N LEU A 34 18.88 -9.38 -57.07
CA LEU A 34 17.61 -9.08 -56.41
C LEU A 34 16.42 -9.87 -56.98
N ALA A 35 16.67 -10.76 -57.96
CA ALA A 35 15.63 -11.49 -58.70
C ALA A 35 14.55 -10.53 -59.26
N ALA A 36 14.99 -9.41 -59.85
CA ALA A 36 14.09 -8.44 -60.45
C ALA A 36 13.47 -8.99 -61.75
N LYS A 37 12.31 -8.45 -62.12
CA LYS A 37 11.62 -8.75 -63.38
C LYS A 37 11.49 -7.49 -64.22
N ASP A 38 11.29 -7.69 -65.52
CA ASP A 38 10.93 -6.64 -66.47
C ASP A 38 11.91 -5.45 -66.47
N LEU A 39 13.22 -5.73 -66.46
CA LEU A 39 14.25 -4.70 -66.58
C LEU A 39 14.24 -4.11 -68.00
N GLU A 40 13.80 -2.86 -68.13
CA GLU A 40 13.71 -2.17 -69.43
C GLU A 40 14.34 -0.78 -69.39
N PHE A 41 15.24 -0.50 -70.34
CA PHE A 41 15.79 0.84 -70.56
C PHE A 41 14.93 1.62 -71.56
N TYR A 42 14.12 2.55 -71.07
CA TYR A 42 13.17 3.32 -71.89
C TYR A 42 13.70 4.70 -72.32
N THR A 43 14.85 5.15 -71.80
CA THR A 43 15.53 6.37 -72.27
C THR A 43 17.04 6.18 -72.26
N ASN A 44 17.68 6.39 -73.40
CA ASN A 44 19.12 6.17 -73.57
C ASN A 44 19.78 7.35 -74.30
N LYS A 45 20.18 8.37 -73.54
CA LYS A 45 20.95 9.53 -74.03
C LYS A 45 22.41 9.39 -73.58
N ASP A 46 23.33 10.03 -74.30
CA ASP A 46 24.78 9.97 -74.04
C ASP A 46 25.22 10.26 -72.59
N ARG A 47 24.41 11.01 -71.83
CA ARG A 47 24.70 11.39 -70.43
C ARG A 47 23.57 11.09 -69.45
N MET A 48 22.47 10.50 -69.93
CA MET A 48 21.31 10.21 -69.10
C MET A 48 20.63 8.92 -69.56
N ARG A 49 20.53 7.95 -68.66
CA ARG A 49 19.84 6.69 -68.89
C ARG A 49 18.77 6.47 -67.84
N LYS A 50 17.62 5.95 -68.27
CA LYS A 50 16.52 5.60 -67.38
C LYS A 50 16.12 4.15 -67.62
N CYS A 51 15.92 3.41 -66.54
CA CYS A 51 15.39 2.06 -66.56
C CYS A 51 14.23 1.90 -65.58
N THR A 52 13.38 0.94 -65.88
CA THR A 52 12.36 0.41 -64.98
C THR A 52 12.71 -1.01 -64.60
N LEU A 53 12.33 -1.41 -63.40
CA LEU A 53 12.42 -2.79 -62.94
C LEU A 53 11.31 -3.08 -61.93
N VAL A 54 10.90 -4.34 -61.82
CA VAL A 54 9.84 -4.80 -60.91
C VAL A 54 10.45 -5.71 -59.84
N LEU A 55 10.33 -5.34 -58.56
CA LEU A 55 10.66 -6.21 -57.42
C LEU A 55 9.38 -6.54 -56.67
N LYS A 56 9.04 -7.84 -56.55
CA LYS A 56 7.85 -8.34 -55.83
C LYS A 56 6.58 -7.51 -56.09
N ASP A 57 6.22 -7.38 -57.36
CA ASP A 57 5.04 -6.66 -57.85
C ASP A 57 5.05 -5.13 -57.62
N LYS A 58 6.20 -4.56 -57.26
CA LYS A 58 6.42 -3.11 -57.13
C LYS A 58 7.34 -2.62 -58.25
N GLN A 59 6.88 -1.62 -59.01
CA GLN A 59 7.65 -1.02 -60.09
C GLN A 59 8.52 0.15 -59.59
N TYR A 60 9.80 0.14 -59.95
CA TYR A 60 10.78 1.17 -59.63
C TYR A 60 11.34 1.80 -60.90
N PHE A 61 11.70 3.08 -60.78
CA PHE A 61 12.29 3.89 -61.85
C PHE A 61 13.65 4.36 -61.39
N VAL A 62 14.71 3.92 -62.09
CA VAL A 62 16.07 4.34 -61.81
C VAL A 62 16.56 5.22 -62.97
N GLN A 63 17.14 6.36 -62.63
CA GLN A 63 17.72 7.29 -63.58
C GLN A 63 19.18 7.54 -63.21
N PHE A 64 20.07 7.21 -64.14
CA PHE A 64 21.49 7.53 -64.06
C PHE A 64 21.78 8.79 -64.88
N THR A 65 22.55 9.71 -64.30
CA THR A 65 23.05 10.90 -64.98
C THR A 65 24.55 11.00 -64.76
N PHE A 66 25.31 11.09 -65.85
CA PHE A 66 26.77 11.19 -65.80
C PHE A 66 27.22 12.60 -66.20
N ILE A 67 28.05 13.22 -65.37
CA ILE A 67 28.54 14.58 -65.54
C ILE A 67 30.05 14.57 -65.35
N MET A 68 30.78 15.17 -66.30
CA MET A 68 32.19 15.52 -66.11
C MET A 68 32.31 17.02 -65.98
N THR A 69 32.83 17.50 -64.84
CA THR A 69 33.02 18.93 -64.57
C THR A 69 34.39 19.16 -63.97
N HIS A 70 35.16 20.12 -64.51
CA HIS A 70 36.45 20.55 -63.97
C HIS A 70 37.45 19.41 -63.65
N GLY A 71 37.46 18.33 -64.44
CA GLY A 71 38.35 17.17 -64.23
C GLY A 71 37.83 16.14 -63.22
N THR A 72 36.63 16.34 -62.65
CA THR A 72 35.95 15.37 -61.78
C THR A 72 34.82 14.67 -62.55
N SER A 73 34.74 13.35 -62.43
CA SER A 73 33.62 12.56 -62.93
C SER A 73 32.58 12.37 -61.83
N GLN A 74 31.30 12.47 -62.17
CA GLN A 74 30.19 12.33 -61.24
C GLN A 74 29.11 11.44 -61.87
N LEU A 75 28.73 10.38 -61.15
CA LEU A 75 27.60 9.52 -61.51
C LEU A 75 26.50 9.71 -60.48
N LYS A 76 25.41 10.32 -60.91
CA LYS A 76 24.20 10.52 -60.12
C LYS A 76 23.22 9.40 -60.38
N ALA A 77 22.69 8.79 -59.31
CA ALA A 77 21.59 7.85 -59.36
C ALA A 77 20.36 8.45 -58.65
N ASP A 78 19.26 8.57 -59.39
CA ASP A 78 17.93 8.93 -58.87
C ASP A 78 17.05 7.67 -58.92
N ILE A 79 16.57 7.18 -57.78
CA ILE A 79 15.65 6.04 -57.68
C ILE A 79 14.29 6.58 -57.23
N SER A 80 13.23 6.18 -57.92
CA SER A 80 11.89 6.64 -57.61
C SER A 80 10.81 5.60 -57.82
N ARG A 81 9.66 5.85 -57.19
CA ARG A 81 8.46 5.00 -57.26
C ARG A 81 7.20 5.85 -57.42
N GLU A 82 6.15 5.26 -58.00
CA GLU A 82 4.84 5.91 -58.15
C GLU A 82 4.07 6.07 -56.84
N VAL A 83 4.12 5.06 -55.96
CA VAL A 83 3.41 5.04 -54.67
C VAL A 83 4.42 4.99 -53.51
N GLU A 84 4.29 5.91 -52.55
CA GLU A 84 5.08 5.95 -51.31
C GLU A 84 4.60 4.90 -50.31
N SER A 85 5.55 4.25 -49.62
CA SER A 85 5.27 3.26 -48.58
C SER A 85 6.39 3.30 -47.54
N LYS A 86 6.02 3.42 -46.26
CA LYS A 86 6.96 3.53 -45.13
C LYS A 86 7.84 2.29 -44.94
N ASP A 87 7.29 1.09 -45.18
CA ASP A 87 7.99 -0.19 -44.99
C ASP A 87 8.37 -0.83 -46.33
N ASP A 88 9.00 -0.06 -47.22
CA ASP A 88 9.46 -0.56 -48.51
C ASP A 88 10.85 -1.19 -48.43
N LYS A 89 10.91 -2.43 -47.92
CA LYS A 89 12.16 -3.20 -47.82
C LYS A 89 12.84 -3.37 -49.17
N GLU A 90 12.07 -3.58 -50.24
CA GLU A 90 12.61 -3.74 -51.58
C GLU A 90 13.27 -2.46 -52.11
N LEU A 91 12.75 -1.27 -51.77
CA LEU A 91 13.40 0.01 -52.09
C LEU A 91 14.73 0.17 -51.35
N HIS A 92 14.78 -0.27 -50.08
CA HIS A 92 16.00 -0.28 -49.28
C HIS A 92 17.03 -1.24 -49.87
N ASP A 93 16.63 -2.46 -50.21
CA ASP A 93 17.53 -3.45 -50.82
C ASP A 93 18.06 -2.95 -52.16
N LEU A 94 17.21 -2.35 -53.00
CA LEU A 94 17.60 -1.77 -54.29
C LEU A 94 18.62 -0.64 -54.14
N LYS A 95 18.38 0.34 -53.26
CA LYS A 95 19.28 1.50 -53.12
C LYS A 95 20.64 1.11 -52.56
N ILE A 96 20.67 0.20 -51.57
CA ILE A 96 21.91 -0.31 -50.97
C ILE A 96 22.66 -1.15 -51.99
N LYS A 97 21.96 -2.01 -52.74
CA LYS A 97 22.61 -2.86 -53.74
C LYS A 97 23.24 -2.05 -54.87
N ILE A 98 22.54 -1.05 -55.42
CA ILE A 98 23.11 -0.17 -56.44
C ILE A 98 24.34 0.57 -55.87
N LYS A 99 24.29 1.07 -54.62
CA LYS A 99 25.46 1.67 -53.98
C LYS A 99 26.63 0.69 -53.89
N ASP A 100 26.40 -0.49 -53.32
CA ASP A 100 27.44 -1.47 -53.01
C ASP A 100 28.16 -1.95 -54.28
N LEU A 101 27.43 -2.07 -55.40
CA LEU A 101 28.04 -2.43 -56.67
C LEU A 101 28.92 -1.32 -57.27
N ILE A 102 28.66 -0.05 -56.92
CA ILE A 102 29.37 1.09 -57.50
C ILE A 102 30.50 1.58 -56.58
N ILE A 103 30.38 1.43 -55.25
CA ILE A 103 31.27 2.09 -54.29
C ILE A 103 32.75 1.71 -54.45
N ASP A 104 33.04 0.47 -54.87
CA ASP A 104 34.41 -0.01 -55.02
C ASP A 104 35.14 0.67 -56.21
N GLU A 105 34.38 1.09 -57.21
CA GLU A 105 34.89 1.66 -58.47
C GLU A 105 34.99 3.19 -58.43
N TRP A 106 34.56 3.82 -57.33
CA TRP A 106 34.51 5.28 -57.14
C TRP A 106 35.20 5.69 -55.83
N GLU A 107 35.67 6.93 -55.74
CA GLU A 107 36.40 7.41 -54.56
C GLU A 107 35.48 7.81 -53.41
N GLN A 108 34.36 8.45 -53.71
CA GLN A 108 33.44 8.98 -52.70
C GLN A 108 31.98 8.75 -53.11
N CYS A 109 31.13 8.58 -52.10
CA CYS A 109 29.68 8.59 -52.29
C CYS A 109 29.00 9.58 -51.34
N VAL A 110 28.15 10.42 -51.92
CA VAL A 110 27.40 11.45 -51.21
C VAL A 110 25.90 11.17 -51.37
N TRP A 111 25.23 10.92 -50.25
CA TRP A 111 23.77 10.89 -50.18
C TRP A 111 23.23 12.33 -50.21
N LEU A 112 22.36 12.62 -51.17
CA LEU A 112 21.75 13.95 -51.31
C LEU A 112 20.32 13.98 -50.76
N GLU A 113 19.56 12.91 -50.98
CA GLU A 113 18.16 12.83 -50.58
C GLU A 113 17.81 11.36 -50.36
N ASP A 114 17.19 11.04 -49.23
CA ASP A 114 16.70 9.70 -48.93
C ASP A 114 15.39 9.82 -48.15
N ARG A 115 14.31 10.00 -48.90
CA ARG A 115 12.98 10.20 -48.31
C ARG A 115 12.54 9.04 -47.43
N GLN A 116 12.97 7.81 -47.73
CA GLN A 116 12.71 6.66 -46.86
C GLN A 116 13.39 6.85 -45.49
N SER A 117 14.66 7.28 -45.47
CA SER A 117 15.35 7.60 -44.22
C SER A 117 14.71 8.76 -43.46
N GLU A 118 14.21 9.78 -44.18
CA GLU A 118 13.50 10.91 -43.58
C GLU A 118 12.20 10.46 -42.91
N GLU A 119 11.40 9.61 -43.57
CA GLU A 119 10.16 9.05 -43.00
C GLU A 119 10.43 8.21 -41.74
N LEU A 120 11.53 7.45 -41.71
CA LEU A 120 11.95 6.70 -40.51
C LEU A 120 12.35 7.66 -39.38
N ALA A 121 13.08 8.73 -39.69
CA ALA A 121 13.45 9.75 -38.71
C ALA A 121 12.20 10.45 -38.15
N GLU A 122 11.25 10.85 -39.00
CA GLU A 122 9.98 11.48 -38.60
C GLU A 122 9.17 10.61 -37.64
N ASP A 123 9.15 9.28 -37.83
CA ASP A 123 8.46 8.41 -36.88
C ASP A 123 9.19 8.33 -35.54
N LEU A 124 10.52 8.19 -35.56
CA LEU A 124 11.36 8.16 -34.36
C LEU A 124 11.34 9.48 -33.57
N TYR A 125 11.13 10.61 -34.24
CA TYR A 125 10.97 11.92 -33.58
C TYR A 125 9.82 11.91 -32.57
N LYS A 126 8.75 11.16 -32.83
CA LYS A 126 7.63 11.03 -31.90
C LYS A 126 8.07 10.31 -30.64
N ASP A 127 8.84 9.23 -30.77
CA ASP A 127 9.32 8.46 -29.62
C ASP A 127 10.32 9.27 -28.79
N VAL A 128 11.22 10.00 -29.45
CA VAL A 128 12.13 10.96 -28.78
C VAL A 128 11.35 11.95 -27.94
N HIS A 129 10.31 12.57 -28.53
CA HIS A 129 9.50 13.55 -27.84
C HIS A 129 8.74 12.94 -26.66
N SER A 130 8.19 11.73 -26.81
CA SER A 130 7.53 11.00 -25.73
C SER A 130 8.48 10.72 -24.58
N VAL A 131 9.67 10.15 -24.84
CA VAL A 131 10.66 9.84 -23.80
C VAL A 131 11.11 11.09 -23.04
N GLU A 132 11.47 12.16 -23.75
CA GLU A 132 11.93 13.40 -23.10
C GLU A 132 10.83 14.04 -22.24
N ASN A 133 9.61 14.11 -22.75
CA ASN A 133 8.52 14.76 -22.03
C ASN A 133 8.01 13.92 -20.86
N SER A 134 7.99 12.60 -20.99
CA SER A 134 7.69 11.73 -19.85
C SER A 134 8.70 11.93 -18.73
N LEU A 135 10.00 12.04 -19.04
CA LEU A 135 10.99 12.32 -18.00
C LEU A 135 10.82 13.72 -17.39
N ARG A 136 10.57 14.75 -18.21
CA ARG A 136 10.30 16.11 -17.72
C ARG A 136 9.08 16.15 -16.79
N ARG A 137 8.02 15.43 -17.14
CA ARG A 137 6.80 15.31 -16.34
C ARG A 137 7.09 14.62 -15.03
N LEU A 138 7.72 13.44 -15.07
CA LEU A 138 8.09 12.69 -13.87
C LEU A 138 8.97 13.49 -12.90
N ILE A 139 10.02 14.16 -13.41
CA ILE A 139 10.88 15.04 -12.60
C ILE A 139 10.05 16.14 -11.93
N ASN A 140 9.17 16.81 -12.70
CA ASN A 140 8.32 17.85 -12.14
C ASN A 140 7.41 17.31 -11.05
N THR A 141 6.69 16.21 -11.31
CA THR A 141 5.70 15.67 -10.37
C THR A 141 6.38 15.24 -9.06
N ILE A 142 7.46 14.46 -9.13
CA ILE A 142 8.17 13.96 -7.95
C ILE A 142 8.81 15.10 -7.16
N LEU A 143 9.53 16.01 -7.81
CA LEU A 143 10.23 17.08 -7.09
C LEU A 143 9.26 18.15 -6.57
N PHE A 144 8.17 18.43 -7.29
CA PHE A 144 7.14 19.34 -6.79
C PHE A 144 6.48 18.80 -5.52
N TYR A 145 6.16 17.50 -5.50
CA TYR A 145 5.59 16.84 -4.33
C TYR A 145 6.55 16.87 -3.12
N ASN A 146 7.80 16.44 -3.33
CA ASN A 146 8.75 16.25 -2.23
C ASN A 146 9.45 17.53 -1.76
N LEU A 147 9.70 18.48 -2.67
CA LEU A 147 10.53 19.67 -2.41
C LEU A 147 9.76 21.00 -2.48
N GLY A 148 8.50 20.98 -2.92
CA GLY A 148 7.65 22.15 -3.10
C GLY A 148 7.83 22.86 -4.45
N GLY A 149 6.98 23.84 -4.74
CA GLY A 149 6.92 24.50 -6.04
C GLY A 149 8.13 25.38 -6.42
N ASP A 150 8.95 25.76 -5.46
CA ASP A 150 10.16 26.60 -5.64
C ASP A 150 11.46 25.78 -5.69
N TRP A 151 11.35 24.44 -5.85
CA TRP A 151 12.51 23.54 -5.83
C TRP A 151 13.57 23.93 -6.87
N TRP A 152 13.14 24.46 -8.02
CA TRP A 152 14.05 24.85 -9.10
C TRP A 152 14.98 25.98 -8.65
N GLU A 153 14.43 27.05 -8.06
CA GLU A 153 15.19 28.20 -7.57
C GLU A 153 16.03 27.86 -6.35
N LYS A 154 15.54 26.95 -5.49
CA LYS A 154 16.16 26.62 -4.21
C LYS A 154 17.32 25.64 -4.33
N TYR A 155 17.22 24.65 -5.22
CA TYR A 155 18.19 23.54 -5.27
C TYR A 155 19.05 23.53 -6.53
N MET A 156 18.56 23.98 -7.69
CA MET A 156 19.31 23.77 -8.94
C MET A 156 20.59 24.61 -9.04
N PRO A 157 21.68 24.04 -9.59
CA PRO A 157 22.93 24.74 -9.80
C PRO A 157 22.78 26.07 -10.54
N THR A 158 23.54 27.09 -10.12
CA THR A 158 23.50 28.43 -10.72
C THR A 158 23.80 28.45 -12.22
N HIS A 159 24.55 27.47 -12.74
CA HIS A 159 24.84 27.39 -14.17
C HIS A 159 23.62 26.92 -14.97
N LEU A 160 22.84 25.95 -14.46
CA LEU A 160 21.60 25.50 -15.09
C LEU A 160 20.53 26.59 -15.02
N THR A 161 20.31 27.18 -13.84
CA THR A 161 19.31 28.23 -13.67
C THR A 161 19.60 29.44 -14.57
N LYS A 162 20.85 29.90 -14.64
CA LYS A 162 21.24 30.99 -15.56
C LYS A 162 21.06 30.62 -17.03
N LYS A 163 21.48 29.41 -17.43
CA LYS A 163 21.36 28.92 -18.82
C LYS A 163 19.90 28.93 -19.29
N TYR A 164 18.97 28.47 -18.46
CA TYR A 164 17.57 28.35 -18.85
C TYR A 164 16.76 29.61 -18.63
N ASN A 165 17.10 30.45 -17.64
CA ASN A 165 16.49 31.77 -17.52
C ASN A 165 16.75 32.62 -18.79
N GLN A 166 17.96 32.57 -19.36
CA GLN A 166 18.28 33.28 -20.60
C GLN A 166 17.51 32.74 -21.83
N ARG A 167 17.14 31.45 -21.85
CA ARG A 167 16.42 30.81 -22.96
C ARG A 167 14.90 30.92 -22.85
N ASN A 168 14.38 31.08 -21.63
CA ASN A 168 12.94 31.08 -21.34
C ASN A 168 12.25 32.38 -21.75
N ASP A 169 12.91 33.53 -21.58
CA ASP A 169 12.32 34.84 -21.91
C ASP A 169 11.88 34.92 -23.39
N PRO A 170 12.71 34.54 -24.38
CA PRO A 170 12.28 34.51 -25.78
C PRO A 170 11.15 33.53 -26.10
N TYR A 171 10.99 32.45 -25.32
CA TYR A 171 9.98 31.43 -25.57
C TYR A 171 8.59 31.90 -25.10
N ARG A 172 8.53 32.53 -23.92
CA ARG A 172 7.30 33.13 -23.38
C ARG A 172 6.78 34.26 -24.26
N ASP A 173 7.68 35.03 -24.86
CA ASP A 173 7.30 36.12 -25.77
C ASP A 173 6.76 35.63 -27.12
N ARG A 174 7.14 34.43 -27.57
CA ARG A 174 6.63 33.83 -28.82
C ARG A 174 5.23 33.24 -28.69
N ALA A 175 4.83 32.82 -27.49
CA ALA A 175 3.52 32.22 -27.24
C ALA A 175 2.80 32.93 -26.09
N PRO A 176 2.17 34.11 -26.35
CA PRO A 176 1.57 34.95 -25.32
C PRO A 176 0.53 34.25 -24.44
N SER A 177 -0.21 33.28 -24.99
CA SER A 177 -1.20 32.48 -24.25
C SER A 177 -0.61 31.68 -23.10
N PHE A 178 0.70 31.40 -23.12
CA PHE A 178 1.41 30.65 -22.10
C PHE A 178 2.39 31.54 -21.32
N LYS A 179 2.17 32.86 -21.32
CA LYS A 179 3.08 33.77 -20.63
C LYS A 179 3.15 33.50 -19.12
N ASN A 180 2.12 32.93 -18.51
CA ASN A 180 1.99 32.70 -17.07
C ASN A 180 2.37 31.29 -16.60
N ILE A 181 3.05 30.47 -17.42
CA ILE A 181 3.48 29.12 -17.02
C ILE A 181 4.96 29.08 -16.61
N HIS A 182 5.32 28.15 -15.73
CA HIS A 182 6.72 27.83 -15.43
C HIS A 182 7.34 27.05 -16.60
N THR A 183 8.37 27.62 -17.24
CA THR A 183 8.99 27.04 -18.45
C THR A 183 10.35 26.39 -18.18
N ASN A 184 10.77 26.30 -16.92
CA ASN A 184 12.14 25.95 -16.53
C ASN A 184 12.59 24.60 -17.11
N LEU A 185 11.71 23.60 -17.08
CA LEU A 185 11.96 22.27 -17.66
C LEU A 185 11.57 22.14 -19.13
N LEU A 186 10.74 23.04 -19.67
CA LEU A 186 10.32 23.01 -21.08
C LEU A 186 11.48 23.31 -22.04
N SER A 187 12.41 24.18 -21.61
CA SER A 187 13.57 24.57 -22.42
C SER A 187 14.81 23.72 -22.14
N ILE A 188 14.73 22.72 -21.25
CA ILE A 188 15.88 21.92 -20.83
C ILE A 188 16.37 20.99 -21.94
N ASP A 189 17.70 20.97 -22.11
CA ASP A 189 18.43 20.04 -22.97
C ASP A 189 18.34 18.62 -22.40
N THR A 190 18.25 17.63 -23.28
CA THR A 190 18.11 16.19 -22.94
C THR A 190 19.15 15.71 -21.94
N GLY A 191 20.41 16.14 -22.07
CA GLY A 191 21.49 15.74 -21.16
C GLY A 191 21.39 16.33 -19.76
N ASP A 192 20.78 17.51 -19.63
CA ASP A 192 20.66 18.18 -18.32
C ASP A 192 19.57 17.53 -17.47
N LEU A 193 18.59 16.84 -18.06
CA LEU A 193 17.55 16.10 -17.32
C LEU A 193 18.16 15.04 -16.40
N VAL A 194 19.11 14.25 -16.89
CA VAL A 194 19.80 13.27 -16.05
C VAL A 194 20.63 13.92 -14.95
N THR A 195 21.21 15.09 -15.22
CA THR A 195 21.97 15.84 -14.23
C THR A 195 21.10 16.25 -13.04
N ILE A 196 19.83 16.58 -13.28
CA ILE A 196 18.85 16.90 -12.24
C ILE A 196 18.55 15.69 -11.38
N ILE A 197 18.31 14.53 -12.00
CA ILE A 197 17.94 13.31 -11.27
C ILE A 197 19.12 12.80 -10.42
N SER A 198 20.36 12.93 -10.91
CA SER A 198 21.57 12.59 -10.15
C SER A 198 22.07 13.69 -9.22
N PHE A 199 21.29 14.76 -9.02
CA PHE A 199 21.75 15.93 -8.28
C PHE A 199 21.85 15.64 -6.78
N LYS A 200 22.90 16.16 -6.15
CA LYS A 200 23.10 16.04 -4.70
C LYS A 200 23.29 17.40 -4.08
N THR A 201 22.58 17.62 -2.97
CA THR A 201 22.77 18.78 -2.11
C THR A 201 23.67 18.38 -0.95
N TYR A 202 24.32 19.37 -0.34
CA TYR A 202 25.30 19.13 0.71
C TYR A 202 25.06 20.06 1.88
N ARG A 203 25.26 19.55 3.09
CA ARG A 203 25.26 20.34 4.33
C ARG A 203 26.60 20.20 5.05
N VAL A 204 26.86 21.14 5.97
CA VAL A 204 28.05 21.07 6.81
C VAL A 204 27.89 19.93 7.81
N LYS A 205 28.90 19.08 7.96
CA LYS A 205 28.94 17.99 8.96
C LYS A 205 28.74 18.53 10.37
N GLY A 206 28.11 17.77 11.26
CA GLY A 206 27.99 18.16 12.68
C GLY A 206 29.36 18.36 13.35
N THR A 207 30.29 17.44 13.10
CA THR A 207 31.71 17.57 13.45
C THR A 207 32.50 18.14 12.25
N ASN A 208 32.82 19.43 12.32
CA ASN A 208 33.52 20.15 11.24
C ASN A 208 34.58 21.10 11.81
N ILE A 209 35.48 21.63 11.00
CA ILE A 209 36.54 22.56 11.48
C ILE A 209 36.01 23.85 12.15
N PHE A 210 34.74 24.20 11.97
CA PHE A 210 34.10 25.42 12.50
C PHE A 210 33.34 25.22 13.82
N SER A 211 33.03 23.98 14.23
CA SER A 211 32.32 23.75 15.50
C SER A 211 33.20 24.17 16.69
N LYS A 212 32.65 24.91 17.66
CA LYS A 212 33.39 25.33 18.86
C LYS A 212 33.79 24.11 19.70
N ASP A 213 35.07 23.97 20.00
CA ASP A 213 35.57 23.04 21.02
C ASP A 213 35.29 23.65 22.39
N ASP A 214 34.25 23.19 23.09
CA ASP A 214 34.00 23.56 24.50
C ASP A 214 34.74 22.66 25.50
N SER A 215 35.77 21.93 25.08
CA SER A 215 36.43 20.94 25.95
C SER A 215 37.93 21.23 26.16
N PHE A 216 38.21 22.19 27.05
CA PHE A 216 39.47 22.23 27.79
C PHE A 216 39.50 21.04 28.79
N ILE A 217 39.84 19.84 28.32
CA ILE A 217 40.21 18.75 29.25
C ILE A 217 41.67 18.94 29.64
N PHE A 218 41.89 19.50 30.82
CA PHE A 218 43.20 19.52 31.46
C PHE A 218 43.69 18.07 31.69
N GLY A 219 44.75 17.67 30.98
CA GLY A 219 45.68 16.64 31.48
C GLY A 219 45.74 15.28 30.76
N PHE A 220 44.95 15.03 29.72
CA PHE A 220 45.10 13.82 28.89
C PHE A 220 45.44 14.21 27.45
N ALA A 221 46.31 13.43 26.79
CA ALA A 221 46.73 13.67 25.42
C ALA A 221 45.50 13.87 24.51
N GLU A 222 45.46 15.00 23.79
CA GLU A 222 44.36 15.29 22.87
C GLU A 222 44.24 14.17 21.82
N PRO A 223 43.01 13.75 21.48
CA PRO A 223 42.79 12.83 20.38
C PRO A 223 43.44 13.36 19.10
N GLU A 224 44.14 12.53 18.32
CA GLU A 224 44.80 12.94 17.07
C GLU A 224 43.85 13.69 16.11
N ASN A 225 42.56 13.32 16.10
CA ASN A 225 41.51 13.98 15.33
C ASN A 225 41.35 15.48 15.65
N ASN A 226 41.58 15.93 16.89
CA ASN A 226 41.49 17.35 17.26
C ASN A 226 42.73 18.15 16.83
N ILE A 227 43.88 17.48 16.65
CA ILE A 227 45.10 18.11 16.14
C ILE A 227 44.98 18.37 14.64
N GLU A 228 44.51 17.38 13.88
CA GLU A 228 44.30 17.50 12.44
C GLU A 228 43.25 18.58 12.11
N ARG A 229 42.11 18.56 12.82
CA ARG A 229 41.04 19.56 12.70
C ARG A 229 41.53 21.00 12.91
N ARG A 230 42.40 21.25 13.90
CA ARG A 230 42.99 22.58 14.14
C ARG A 230 43.95 23.00 13.04
N LYS A 231 44.73 22.07 12.47
CA LYS A 231 45.61 22.37 11.32
C LYS A 231 44.79 22.81 10.11
N ASP A 232 43.69 22.13 9.83
CA ASP A 232 42.81 22.47 8.71
C ASP A 232 42.07 23.80 8.94
N LEU A 233 41.65 24.10 10.18
CA LEU A 233 41.10 25.41 10.54
C LEU A 233 42.11 26.54 10.32
N HIS A 234 43.36 26.37 10.78
CA HIS A 234 44.43 27.35 10.53
C HIS A 234 44.70 27.53 9.04
N ARG A 235 44.68 26.45 8.27
CA ARG A 235 44.85 26.50 6.82
C ARG A 235 43.71 27.25 6.13
N PHE A 236 42.46 27.02 6.55
CA PHE A 236 41.29 27.76 6.09
C PHE A 236 41.43 29.26 6.40
N GLN A 237 41.76 29.60 7.65
CA GLN A 237 41.96 31.00 8.09
C GLN A 237 43.07 31.69 7.30
N TYR A 238 44.19 31.00 7.03
CA TYR A 238 45.26 31.53 6.20
C TYR A 238 44.76 31.85 4.79
N ILE A 239 44.04 30.92 4.15
CA ILE A 239 43.48 31.16 2.81
C ILE A 239 42.51 32.34 2.82
N MET A 240 41.58 32.39 3.78
CA MET A 240 40.62 33.48 3.89
C MET A 240 41.29 34.84 4.14
N ASN A 241 42.31 34.90 4.99
CA ASN A 241 43.06 36.14 5.21
C ASN A 241 43.76 36.63 3.93
N ASN A 242 44.32 35.72 3.12
CA ASN A 242 44.90 36.12 1.83
C ASN A 242 43.82 36.64 0.88
N LEU A 243 42.67 35.95 0.79
CA LEU A 243 41.55 36.35 -0.07
C LEU A 243 40.96 37.73 0.28
N MET A 244 40.83 38.04 1.58
CA MET A 244 40.28 39.32 2.03
C MET A 244 41.24 40.50 1.85
N ASN A 245 42.54 40.22 1.70
CA ASN A 245 43.58 41.26 1.56
C ASN A 245 44.14 41.37 0.12
N ASP A 246 43.93 40.37 -0.73
CA ASP A 246 44.34 40.37 -2.13
C ASP A 246 43.40 39.52 -3.01
N GLU A 247 42.55 40.19 -3.80
CA GLU A 247 41.60 39.54 -4.71
C GLU A 247 42.28 38.68 -5.80
N LYS A 248 43.54 38.96 -6.15
CA LYS A 248 44.29 38.18 -7.16
C LYS A 248 44.76 36.83 -6.63
N SER A 249 44.77 36.64 -5.31
CA SER A 249 45.14 35.38 -4.68
C SER A 249 44.09 34.26 -4.85
N ILE A 250 42.88 34.60 -5.34
CA ILE A 250 41.80 33.63 -5.62
C ILE A 250 42.25 32.52 -6.58
N GLU A 251 42.89 32.86 -7.70
CA GLU A 251 43.20 31.89 -8.76
C GLU A 251 44.17 30.78 -8.31
N GLY A 252 45.08 31.09 -7.37
CA GLY A 252 46.03 30.13 -6.80
C GLY A 252 45.47 29.31 -5.63
N LEU A 253 44.56 29.89 -4.84
CA LEU A 253 44.05 29.29 -3.60
C LEU A 253 42.70 28.61 -3.74
N GLN A 254 41.97 28.84 -4.84
CA GLN A 254 40.63 28.28 -5.08
C GLN A 254 40.59 26.76 -4.90
N LYS A 255 41.52 26.01 -5.52
CA LYS A 255 41.55 24.55 -5.40
C LYS A 255 41.76 24.08 -3.95
N GLY A 256 42.62 24.79 -3.21
CA GLY A 256 42.88 24.48 -1.80
C GLY A 256 41.65 24.75 -0.93
N LEU A 257 40.99 25.89 -1.15
CA LEU A 257 39.75 26.26 -0.44
C LEU A 257 38.62 25.28 -0.74
N THR A 258 38.39 24.96 -2.03
CA THR A 258 37.37 24.01 -2.46
C THR A 258 37.58 22.66 -1.80
N LYS A 259 38.82 22.16 -1.73
CA LYS A 259 39.13 20.87 -1.10
C LYS A 259 38.81 20.88 0.41
N ILE A 260 39.26 21.91 1.13
CA ILE A 260 38.99 22.04 2.57
C ILE A 260 37.48 22.06 2.80
N LEU A 261 36.74 22.86 2.04
CA LEU A 261 35.28 22.96 2.17
C LEU A 261 34.62 21.62 1.86
N GLN A 262 34.97 20.94 0.76
CA GLN A 262 34.44 19.62 0.40
C GLN A 262 34.62 18.58 1.52
N GLU A 263 35.76 18.58 2.21
CA GLU A 263 36.02 17.69 3.35
C GLU A 263 35.08 17.95 4.54
N GLN A 264 34.55 19.17 4.68
CA GLN A 264 33.58 19.56 5.73
C GLN A 264 32.12 19.28 5.36
N MET A 265 31.84 18.92 4.11
CA MET A 265 30.48 18.71 3.64
C MET A 265 30.11 17.23 3.68
N GLU A 266 28.85 16.94 3.99
CA GLU A 266 28.20 15.65 3.79
C GLU A 266 26.99 15.83 2.87
N VAL A 267 26.55 14.74 2.24
CA VAL A 267 25.34 14.77 1.40
C VAL A 267 24.14 15.06 2.30
N ASP A 268 23.37 16.08 1.96
CA ASP A 268 22.11 16.43 2.64
C ASP A 268 20.93 15.73 1.99
N LYS A 269 20.82 15.85 0.66
CA LYS A 269 19.80 15.17 -0.15
C LYS A 269 20.45 14.60 -1.40
N ASP A 270 20.20 13.34 -1.67
CA ASP A 270 20.54 12.65 -2.89
C ASP A 270 19.27 12.48 -3.71
N PHE A 271 19.10 13.26 -4.78
CA PHE A 271 17.83 13.30 -5.48
C PHE A 271 17.42 11.92 -6.00
N TRP A 272 18.40 11.14 -6.47
CA TRP A 272 18.14 9.80 -6.93
C TRP A 272 17.67 8.91 -5.77
N GLU A 273 18.50 8.74 -4.75
CA GLU A 273 18.20 7.81 -3.65
C GLU A 273 16.96 8.23 -2.85
N ASP A 274 16.80 9.53 -2.60
CA ASP A 274 15.72 10.04 -1.74
C ASP A 274 14.37 10.12 -2.46
N TYR A 275 14.35 10.44 -3.76
CA TYR A 275 13.10 10.77 -4.46
C TYR A 275 12.78 9.91 -5.68
N PHE A 276 13.77 9.36 -6.39
CA PHE A 276 13.52 8.63 -7.63
C PHE A 276 13.68 7.11 -7.50
N ALA A 277 14.67 6.64 -6.75
CA ALA A 277 15.02 5.23 -6.61
C ALA A 277 13.84 4.32 -6.22
N PRO A 278 12.91 4.73 -5.35
CA PRO A 278 11.75 3.89 -5.00
C PRO A 278 10.84 3.55 -6.18
N TRP A 279 10.78 4.44 -7.18
CA TRP A 279 9.83 4.33 -8.30
C TRP A 279 10.44 3.59 -9.50
N PHE A 280 11.76 3.66 -9.66
CA PHE A 280 12.46 3.01 -10.78
C PHE A 280 12.76 1.54 -10.51
N SER A 281 12.59 0.70 -11.53
CA SER A 281 12.97 -0.73 -11.50
C SER A 281 14.47 -0.97 -11.77
N CYS A 282 15.25 0.09 -11.97
CA CYS A 282 16.68 0.05 -12.26
C CYS A 282 17.43 1.04 -11.37
N ASN A 283 18.75 0.87 -11.23
CA ASN A 283 19.59 1.81 -10.49
C ASN A 283 20.01 3.02 -11.34
N LEU A 284 20.54 4.06 -10.68
CA LEU A 284 20.98 5.30 -11.33
C LEU A 284 21.94 5.05 -12.50
N ARG A 285 22.91 4.15 -12.32
CA ARG A 285 23.94 3.87 -13.33
C ARG A 285 23.35 3.25 -14.59
N GLU A 286 22.43 2.31 -14.43
CA GLU A 286 21.71 1.69 -15.53
C GLU A 286 20.84 2.70 -16.27
N PHE A 287 20.09 3.52 -15.54
CA PHE A 287 19.28 4.58 -16.12
C PHE A 287 20.13 5.59 -16.90
N GLN A 288 21.23 6.07 -16.31
CA GLN A 288 22.19 6.97 -16.95
C GLN A 288 22.76 6.38 -18.24
N GLY A 289 23.17 5.11 -18.22
CA GLY A 289 23.67 4.43 -19.42
C GLY A 289 22.62 4.32 -20.53
N LYS A 290 21.36 4.01 -20.18
CA LYS A 290 20.24 4.02 -21.14
C LYS A 290 19.99 5.42 -21.70
N TRP A 291 20.03 6.45 -20.86
CA TRP A 291 19.80 7.83 -21.27
C TRP A 291 20.92 8.42 -22.12
N GLU A 292 22.18 8.05 -21.87
CA GLU A 292 23.33 8.47 -22.68
C GLU A 292 23.24 7.89 -24.10
N ASN A 293 22.87 6.61 -24.20
CA ASN A 293 22.57 5.97 -25.48
C ASN A 293 21.41 6.67 -26.20
N PHE A 294 20.30 6.92 -25.48
CA PHE A 294 19.17 7.67 -26.00
C PHE A 294 19.57 9.08 -26.49
N SER A 295 20.42 9.80 -25.76
CA SER A 295 20.88 11.14 -26.15
C SER A 295 21.68 11.10 -27.45
N THR A 296 22.47 10.04 -27.65
CA THR A 296 23.22 9.80 -28.90
C THR A 296 22.28 9.49 -30.06
N ASP A 297 21.31 8.60 -29.84
CA ASP A 297 20.31 8.18 -30.83
C ASP A 297 19.39 9.35 -31.20
N ARG A 298 18.93 10.13 -30.23
CA ARG A 298 18.18 11.37 -30.41
C ARG A 298 18.93 12.35 -31.29
N ASN A 299 20.23 12.55 -31.07
CA ASN A 299 21.04 13.43 -31.92
C ASN A 299 21.16 12.90 -33.36
N HIS A 300 21.13 11.58 -33.54
CA HIS A 300 21.10 10.98 -34.87
C HIS A 300 19.79 11.33 -35.61
N VAL A 301 18.66 11.18 -34.93
CA VAL A 301 17.32 11.50 -35.46
C VAL A 301 17.16 13.00 -35.69
N ALA A 302 17.55 13.82 -34.71
CA ALA A 302 17.41 15.28 -34.73
C ALA A 302 18.12 15.97 -35.91
N HIS A 303 19.21 15.38 -36.38
CA HIS A 303 20.01 15.91 -37.49
C HIS A 303 19.73 15.21 -38.82
N ASN A 304 18.65 14.41 -38.91
CA ASN A 304 18.24 13.66 -40.11
C ASN A 304 19.41 12.88 -40.74
N LYS A 305 20.30 12.32 -39.92
CA LYS A 305 21.38 11.45 -40.40
C LYS A 305 20.76 10.16 -40.94
N LEU A 306 21.40 9.52 -41.93
CA LEU A 306 20.85 8.35 -42.62
C LEU A 306 20.52 7.18 -41.68
N ILE A 307 19.29 6.68 -41.74
CA ILE A 307 18.76 5.59 -40.93
C ILE A 307 18.40 4.43 -41.85
N ASP A 308 19.00 3.27 -41.60
CA ASP A 308 18.58 2.01 -42.21
C ASP A 308 17.52 1.31 -41.35
N ASN A 309 16.90 0.26 -41.90
CA ASN A 309 15.85 -0.45 -41.18
C ASN A 309 16.38 -1.11 -39.88
N LYS A 310 17.64 -1.56 -39.83
CA LYS A 310 18.20 -2.19 -38.63
C LYS A 310 18.37 -1.19 -37.49
N LEU A 311 18.88 -0.01 -37.81
CA LEU A 311 19.08 1.10 -36.88
C LEU A 311 17.74 1.65 -36.41
N TYR A 312 16.76 1.78 -37.31
CA TYR A 312 15.39 2.17 -36.97
C TYR A 312 14.79 1.23 -35.92
N GLN A 313 14.85 -0.09 -36.13
CA GLN A 313 14.33 -1.06 -35.16
C GLN A 313 15.08 -1.01 -33.83
N LYS A 314 16.41 -0.79 -33.86
CA LYS A 314 17.21 -0.61 -32.65
C LYS A 314 16.78 0.63 -31.86
N PHE A 315 16.62 1.77 -32.53
CA PHE A 315 16.18 3.01 -31.90
C PHE A 315 14.77 2.88 -31.34
N LYS A 316 13.83 2.31 -32.12
CA LYS A 316 12.46 2.08 -31.67
C LYS A 316 12.41 1.24 -30.41
N LYS A 317 13.19 0.15 -30.36
CA LYS A 317 13.31 -0.68 -29.16
C LYS A 317 13.92 0.08 -27.99
N SER A 318 15.06 0.74 -28.19
CA SER A 318 15.75 1.45 -27.11
C SER A 318 14.92 2.59 -26.51
N MET A 319 14.20 3.33 -27.35
CA MET A 319 13.30 4.41 -26.92
C MET A 319 12.06 3.84 -26.23
N GLY A 320 11.50 2.74 -26.74
CA GLY A 320 10.39 2.03 -26.11
C GLY A 320 10.75 1.50 -24.72
N ASP A 321 11.87 0.78 -24.59
CA ASP A 321 12.36 0.24 -23.32
C ASP A 321 12.58 1.35 -22.28
N LEU A 322 13.10 2.51 -22.70
CA LEU A 322 13.31 3.66 -21.81
C LEU A 322 12.00 4.37 -21.45
N LEU A 323 11.08 4.49 -22.39
CA LEU A 323 9.75 5.05 -22.13
C LEU A 323 9.01 4.21 -21.10
N THR A 324 9.01 2.88 -21.27
CA THR A 324 8.39 1.93 -20.34
C THR A 324 8.94 2.11 -18.92
N LEU A 325 10.26 2.22 -18.75
CA LEU A 325 10.85 2.46 -17.44
C LEU A 325 10.34 3.74 -16.76
N ILE A 326 10.16 4.81 -17.55
CA ILE A 326 9.73 6.11 -17.03
C ILE A 326 8.23 6.08 -16.71
N THR A 327 7.42 5.47 -17.57
CA THR A 327 5.97 5.36 -17.34
C THR A 327 5.66 4.44 -16.17
N GLU A 328 6.36 3.32 -16.01
CA GLU A 328 6.22 2.46 -14.83
C GLU A 328 6.54 3.19 -13.53
N ALA A 329 7.58 4.04 -13.53
CA ALA A 329 7.92 4.86 -12.37
C ALA A 329 6.85 5.93 -12.09
N GLU A 330 6.27 6.51 -13.14
CA GLU A 330 5.19 7.48 -13.03
C GLU A 330 3.89 6.85 -12.49
N ASP A 331 3.54 5.66 -12.99
CA ASP A 331 2.34 4.93 -12.55
C ASP A 331 2.46 4.56 -11.06
N LYS A 332 3.60 3.98 -10.65
CA LYS A 332 3.86 3.67 -9.23
C LYS A 332 3.80 4.89 -8.32
N PHE A 333 4.33 6.02 -8.77
CA PHE A 333 4.29 7.25 -7.99
C PHE A 333 2.86 7.79 -7.88
N SER A 334 2.08 7.72 -8.97
CA SER A 334 0.69 8.17 -8.98
C SER A 334 -0.19 7.32 -8.06
N GLU A 335 -0.03 5.99 -8.09
CA GLU A 335 -0.71 5.08 -7.17
C GLU A 335 -0.38 5.38 -5.70
N HIS A 336 0.89 5.68 -5.40
CA HIS A 336 1.30 6.07 -4.05
C HIS A 336 0.64 7.39 -3.60
N LEU A 337 0.58 8.40 -4.47
CA LEU A 337 -0.09 9.66 -4.17
C LEU A 337 -1.58 9.49 -3.89
N GLU A 338 -2.25 8.64 -4.67
CA GLU A 338 -3.67 8.32 -4.46
C GLU A 338 -3.88 7.63 -3.11
N GLN A 339 -3.01 6.70 -2.73
CA GLN A 339 -3.05 6.03 -1.42
C GLN A 339 -2.81 6.99 -0.27
N GLU A 340 -1.77 7.84 -0.33
CA GLU A 340 -1.51 8.81 0.74
C GLU A 340 -2.66 9.81 0.91
N MET A 341 -3.27 10.25 -0.20
CA MET A 341 -4.43 11.14 -0.16
C MET A 341 -5.65 10.46 0.48
N ASN A 342 -5.90 9.18 0.16
CA ASN A 342 -7.00 8.44 0.77
C ASN A 342 -6.78 8.24 2.27
N ASN A 343 -5.57 7.84 2.68
CA ASN A 343 -5.25 7.69 4.10
C ASN A 343 -5.44 9.01 4.86
N PHE A 344 -5.04 10.14 4.28
CA PHE A 344 -5.25 11.45 4.89
C PHE A 344 -6.73 11.83 5.01
N LEU A 345 -7.56 11.47 4.03
CA LEU A 345 -9.01 11.68 4.10
C LEU A 345 -9.65 10.79 5.19
N GLU A 346 -9.23 9.53 5.28
CA GLU A 346 -9.68 8.61 6.34
C GLU A 346 -9.30 9.15 7.73
N GLU A 347 -8.05 9.62 7.92
CA GLU A 347 -7.62 10.26 9.18
C GLU A 347 -8.47 11.49 9.54
N LEU A 348 -8.86 12.32 8.55
CA LEU A 348 -9.73 13.47 8.79
C LEU A 348 -11.15 13.07 9.17
N GLU A 349 -11.71 12.03 8.53
CA GLU A 349 -13.03 11.49 8.86
C GLU A 349 -13.04 10.90 10.28
N GLU A 350 -12.02 10.13 10.66
CA GLU A 350 -11.86 9.59 12.01
C GLU A 350 -11.75 10.71 13.07
N MET A 351 -11.03 11.79 12.76
CA MET A 351 -10.95 12.96 13.62
C MET A 351 -12.30 13.65 13.79
N GLU A 352 -13.06 13.85 12.71
CA GLU A 352 -14.39 14.48 12.76
C GLU A 352 -15.40 13.65 13.56
N GLU A 353 -15.40 12.33 13.37
CA GLU A 353 -16.24 11.41 14.16
C GLU A 353 -15.88 11.40 15.64
N SER A 354 -14.58 11.45 15.96
CA SER A 354 -14.09 11.54 17.34
C SER A 354 -14.53 12.85 18.00
N GLU A 355 -14.39 13.99 17.31
CA GLU A 355 -14.84 15.28 17.81
C GLU A 355 -16.36 15.35 18.00
N TYR A 356 -17.13 14.71 17.12
CA TYR A 356 -18.59 14.62 17.25
C TYR A 356 -18.98 13.84 18.50
N ARG A 357 -18.41 12.64 18.69
CA ARG A 357 -18.65 11.80 19.89
C ARG A 357 -18.27 12.52 21.18
N GLN A 358 -17.13 13.21 21.18
CA GLN A 358 -16.71 14.00 22.32
C GLN A 358 -17.70 15.12 22.65
N ARG A 359 -18.19 15.85 21.63
CA ARG A 359 -19.19 16.90 21.84
C ARG A 359 -20.51 16.36 22.39
N GLU A 360 -20.95 15.18 21.96
CA GLU A 360 -22.14 14.54 22.52
C GLU A 360 -21.94 14.12 23.97
N ALA A 361 -20.78 13.55 24.31
CA ALA A 361 -20.45 13.18 25.69
C ALA A 361 -20.37 14.41 26.61
N ASP A 362 -19.66 15.47 26.19
CA ASP A 362 -19.57 16.74 26.92
C ASP A 362 -20.97 17.35 27.16
N LEU A 363 -21.87 17.24 26.18
CA LEU A 363 -23.25 17.72 26.31
C LEU A 363 -24.05 16.89 27.32
N ARG A 364 -23.92 15.55 27.30
CA ARG A 364 -24.58 14.66 28.27
C ARG A 364 -24.10 14.93 29.69
N GLU A 365 -22.79 15.09 29.90
CA GLU A 365 -22.22 15.43 31.20
C GLU A 365 -22.77 16.77 31.72
N LEU A 366 -22.79 17.79 30.87
CA LEU A 366 -23.38 19.09 31.23
C LEU A 366 -24.87 18.98 31.56
N MET A 367 -25.64 18.20 30.81
CA MET A 367 -27.05 17.95 31.10
C MET A 367 -27.23 17.27 32.46
N ALA A 368 -26.42 16.26 32.78
CA ALA A 368 -26.47 15.56 34.07
C ALA A 368 -26.08 16.47 35.23
N GLU A 369 -25.02 17.27 35.10
CA GLU A 369 -24.57 18.22 36.13
C GLU A 369 -25.63 19.29 36.46
N GLU A 370 -26.33 19.81 35.44
CA GLU A 370 -27.30 20.90 35.61
C GLU A 370 -28.68 20.41 36.07
N SER A 371 -29.17 19.30 35.51
CA SER A 371 -30.52 18.80 35.77
C SER A 371 -30.60 17.74 36.88
N GLY A 372 -29.47 17.10 37.20
CA GLY A 372 -29.39 16.02 38.18
C GLY A 372 -29.99 14.69 37.72
N VAL A 373 -30.19 14.49 36.42
CA VAL A 373 -30.61 13.19 35.84
C VAL A 373 -29.48 12.54 35.06
N GLU A 374 -29.39 11.22 35.16
CA GLU A 374 -28.41 10.43 34.43
C GLU A 374 -28.95 10.04 33.06
N ILE A 375 -28.19 10.36 32.00
CA ILE A 375 -28.50 9.97 30.61
C ILE A 375 -27.39 9.04 30.14
N ARG A 376 -27.65 7.73 30.29
CA ARG A 376 -26.72 6.64 29.98
C ARG A 376 -26.84 6.22 28.52
N ASP A 377 -25.74 5.78 27.93
CA ASP A 377 -25.79 5.08 26.64
C ASP A 377 -26.04 3.58 26.80
N GLU A 378 -26.11 2.87 25.67
CA GLU A 378 -26.47 1.45 25.65
C GLU A 378 -25.50 0.58 26.46
N ASP A 379 -24.19 0.85 26.36
CA ASP A 379 -23.18 0.08 27.09
C ASP A 379 -23.25 0.37 28.59
N ASP A 380 -23.43 1.64 28.98
CA ASP A 380 -23.62 2.04 30.38
C ASP A 380 -24.87 1.39 31.03
N ILE A 381 -25.98 1.26 30.27
CA ILE A 381 -27.21 0.62 30.74
C ILE A 381 -27.00 -0.88 30.92
N ILE A 382 -26.29 -1.52 29.98
CA ILE A 382 -25.96 -2.95 30.05
C ILE A 382 -25.11 -3.24 31.28
N GLU A 383 -24.04 -2.46 31.50
CA GLU A 383 -23.15 -2.64 32.66
C GLU A 383 -23.92 -2.51 33.99
N LEU A 384 -24.80 -1.50 34.10
CA LEU A 384 -25.62 -1.29 35.29
C LEU A 384 -26.53 -2.49 35.59
N LEU A 385 -27.25 -3.00 34.58
CA LEU A 385 -28.15 -4.13 34.76
C LEU A 385 -27.37 -5.42 35.04
N GLN A 386 -26.24 -5.66 34.37
CA GLN A 386 -25.37 -6.79 34.63
C GLN A 386 -24.86 -6.83 36.07
N GLU A 387 -24.44 -5.69 36.63
CA GLU A 387 -23.95 -5.62 38.01
C GLU A 387 -25.01 -6.14 39.01
N HIS A 388 -26.26 -5.70 38.85
CA HIS A 388 -27.37 -6.15 39.70
C HIS A 388 -27.73 -7.62 39.49
N ILE A 389 -27.75 -8.09 38.24
CA ILE A 389 -28.03 -9.50 37.91
C ILE A 389 -26.95 -10.43 38.48
N ASN A 390 -25.68 -10.07 38.31
CA ASN A 390 -24.54 -10.84 38.79
C ASN A 390 -24.56 -10.95 40.32
N THR A 391 -24.93 -9.86 40.99
CA THR A 391 -25.05 -9.84 42.46
C THR A 391 -26.12 -10.83 42.91
N ALA A 392 -27.32 -10.78 42.34
CA ALA A 392 -28.43 -11.66 42.68
C ALA A 392 -28.08 -13.15 42.48
N PHE A 393 -27.52 -13.52 41.32
CA PHE A 393 -27.15 -14.92 41.05
C PHE A 393 -25.98 -15.42 41.90
N GLU A 394 -25.02 -14.55 42.24
CA GLU A 394 -23.94 -14.94 43.15
C GLU A 394 -24.46 -15.12 44.58
N GLU A 395 -25.43 -14.33 45.05
CA GLU A 395 -26.09 -14.55 46.34
C GLU A 395 -26.78 -15.92 46.40
N ILE A 396 -27.60 -16.27 45.39
CA ILE A 396 -28.22 -17.60 45.29
C ILE A 396 -27.16 -18.70 45.34
N LYS A 397 -26.08 -18.55 44.55
CA LYS A 397 -25.00 -19.54 44.45
C LYS A 397 -24.23 -19.70 45.77
N GLN A 398 -24.01 -18.64 46.53
CA GLN A 398 -23.37 -18.70 47.84
C GLN A 398 -24.24 -19.47 48.84
N ASP A 399 -25.55 -19.26 48.82
CA ASP A 399 -26.48 -19.94 49.73
C ASP A 399 -26.51 -21.46 49.54
N ILE A 400 -26.32 -21.93 48.31
CA ILE A 400 -26.30 -23.37 47.99
C ILE A 400 -24.88 -23.95 47.84
N TYR A 401 -23.83 -23.17 48.09
CA TYR A 401 -22.43 -23.57 47.86
C TYR A 401 -22.01 -24.85 48.59
N TYR A 402 -22.59 -25.11 49.77
CA TYR A 402 -22.26 -26.28 50.59
C TYR A 402 -22.94 -27.58 50.15
N ARG A 403 -23.92 -27.51 49.23
CA ARG A 403 -24.70 -28.66 48.76
C ARG A 403 -23.99 -29.39 47.62
N SER A 404 -23.24 -30.43 47.96
CA SER A 404 -22.42 -31.21 47.01
C SER A 404 -23.22 -31.99 45.95
N GLU A 405 -24.52 -32.19 46.20
CA GLU A 405 -25.45 -32.90 45.32
C GLU A 405 -26.00 -32.02 44.17
N LEU A 406 -25.74 -30.72 44.22
CA LEU A 406 -26.14 -29.76 43.20
C LEU A 406 -24.94 -29.38 42.32
N GLU A 407 -25.16 -29.40 41.01
CA GLU A 407 -24.25 -28.82 40.03
C GLU A 407 -24.83 -27.50 39.53
N ILE A 408 -24.07 -26.42 39.68
CA ILE A 408 -24.51 -25.06 39.34
C ILE A 408 -23.66 -24.57 38.18
N THR A 409 -24.34 -24.14 37.12
CA THR A 409 -23.73 -23.46 35.98
C THR A 409 -24.28 -22.05 35.92
N TYR A 410 -23.39 -21.07 35.92
CA TYR A 410 -23.73 -19.67 35.72
C TYR A 410 -22.88 -19.10 34.60
N SER A 411 -23.54 -18.51 33.61
CA SER A 411 -22.91 -17.76 32.53
C SER A 411 -23.45 -16.33 32.58
N GLU A 412 -22.55 -15.37 32.79
CA GLU A 412 -22.91 -13.94 32.79
C GLU A 412 -23.60 -13.57 31.46
N PRO A 413 -24.82 -12.98 31.50
CA PRO A 413 -25.56 -12.67 30.29
C PRO A 413 -24.96 -11.46 29.57
N LEU A 414 -24.86 -11.52 28.25
CA LEU A 414 -24.29 -10.42 27.44
C LEU A 414 -25.30 -9.30 27.21
N LEU A 415 -26.59 -9.56 27.43
CA LEU A 415 -27.72 -8.62 27.27
C LEU A 415 -27.84 -8.00 25.86
N LYS A 416 -27.19 -8.59 24.85
CA LYS A 416 -27.27 -8.16 23.44
C LYS A 416 -28.29 -8.97 22.63
N ASP A 417 -28.49 -10.22 23.04
CA ASP A 417 -29.43 -11.18 22.45
C ASP A 417 -30.08 -11.99 23.58
N ASN A 418 -31.09 -12.79 23.25
CA ASN A 418 -31.69 -13.71 24.22
C ASN A 418 -30.65 -14.77 24.64
N ASP A 419 -30.40 -14.87 25.95
CA ASP A 419 -29.47 -15.82 26.52
C ASP A 419 -30.24 -16.97 27.18
N GLU A 420 -30.09 -18.19 26.67
CA GLU A 420 -30.69 -19.40 27.23
C GLU A 420 -29.78 -20.04 28.29
N ASN A 421 -30.38 -20.57 29.36
CA ASN A 421 -29.69 -21.24 30.46
C ASN A 421 -28.59 -20.39 31.13
N VAL A 422 -28.86 -19.09 31.32
CA VAL A 422 -27.95 -18.15 32.01
C VAL A 422 -27.59 -18.65 33.41
N PHE A 423 -28.58 -19.19 34.12
CA PHE A 423 -28.39 -19.81 35.43
C PHE A 423 -29.07 -21.18 35.46
N MET A 424 -28.32 -22.22 35.81
CA MET A 424 -28.80 -23.60 35.83
C MET A 424 -28.35 -24.31 37.09
N ILE A 425 -29.31 -24.91 37.80
CA ILE A 425 -29.07 -25.78 38.96
C ILE A 425 -29.57 -27.17 38.61
N VAL A 426 -28.67 -28.16 38.63
CA VAL A 426 -29.00 -29.58 38.37
C VAL A 426 -28.75 -30.40 39.62
N HIS A 427 -29.74 -31.18 40.03
CA HIS A 427 -29.57 -32.14 41.12
C HIS A 427 -29.04 -33.48 40.58
N ASN A 428 -27.81 -33.84 40.97
CA ASN A 428 -27.09 -34.99 40.42
C ASN A 428 -27.76 -36.36 40.66
N ALA A 429 -28.45 -36.53 41.79
CA ALA A 429 -29.09 -37.79 42.16
C ALA A 429 -30.53 -37.97 41.60
N ILE A 430 -31.31 -36.89 41.51
CA ILE A 430 -32.74 -36.93 41.15
C ILE A 430 -32.97 -36.50 39.69
N ASN A 431 -31.96 -35.89 39.05
CA ASN A 431 -32.03 -35.35 37.69
C ASN A 431 -33.13 -34.29 37.52
N ASN A 432 -33.42 -33.55 38.59
CA ASN A 432 -34.22 -32.33 38.55
C ASN A 432 -33.33 -31.16 38.14
N SER A 433 -33.86 -30.20 37.38
CA SER A 433 -33.14 -28.99 36.98
C SER A 433 -34.00 -27.74 37.09
N ILE A 434 -33.42 -26.67 37.59
CA ILE A 434 -33.96 -25.30 37.49
C ILE A 434 -33.12 -24.58 36.45
N THR A 435 -33.77 -23.94 35.47
CA THR A 435 -33.09 -23.13 34.45
C THR A 435 -33.72 -21.76 34.37
N VAL A 436 -32.88 -20.73 34.23
CA VAL A 436 -33.29 -19.34 34.04
C VAL A 436 -32.78 -18.84 32.71
N ASP A 437 -33.70 -18.41 31.85
CA ASP A 437 -33.41 -17.76 30.56
C ASP A 437 -33.60 -16.24 30.71
N VAL A 438 -32.86 -15.46 29.91
CA VAL A 438 -32.88 -14.00 29.94
C VAL A 438 -33.23 -13.44 28.57
N GLU A 439 -34.26 -12.59 28.51
CA GLU A 439 -34.68 -11.86 27.31
C GLU A 439 -34.50 -10.34 27.54
N PRO A 440 -33.44 -9.72 26.98
CA PRO A 440 -33.18 -8.30 27.14
C PRO A 440 -33.88 -7.44 26.07
N PHE A 441 -34.27 -6.23 26.45
CA PHE A 441 -34.67 -5.15 25.56
C PHE A 441 -34.02 -3.85 26.05
N ILE A 442 -33.00 -3.37 25.34
CA ILE A 442 -32.27 -2.15 25.71
C ILE A 442 -32.70 -0.99 24.82
N ASN A 443 -33.03 0.16 25.43
CA ASN A 443 -33.37 1.40 24.74
C ASN A 443 -32.63 2.57 25.41
N ALA A 444 -31.60 3.09 24.74
CA ALA A 444 -30.76 4.19 25.20
C ALA A 444 -31.27 5.59 24.80
N GLU A 445 -32.44 5.70 24.15
CA GLU A 445 -33.04 7.01 23.86
C GLU A 445 -33.37 7.78 25.15
N ALA A 446 -33.44 9.11 25.08
CA ALA A 446 -33.90 9.92 26.20
C ALA A 446 -35.35 9.54 26.55
N ALA A 447 -35.65 9.36 27.85
CA ALA A 447 -36.90 8.76 28.33
C ALA A 447 -37.18 7.32 27.85
N GLY A 448 -36.20 6.65 27.25
CA GLY A 448 -36.28 5.25 26.86
C GLY A 448 -36.25 4.34 28.07
N THR A 449 -37.12 3.33 28.07
CA THR A 449 -37.12 2.28 29.10
C THR A 449 -36.53 0.99 28.53
N SER A 450 -35.47 0.53 29.18
CA SER A 450 -34.86 -0.79 28.97
C SER A 450 -35.49 -1.79 29.94
N ASN A 451 -35.78 -3.00 29.48
CA ASN A 451 -36.37 -4.07 30.29
C ASN A 451 -35.58 -5.36 30.10
N VAL A 452 -35.36 -6.12 31.17
CA VAL A 452 -34.74 -7.45 31.12
C VAL A 452 -35.69 -8.43 31.79
N LYS A 453 -36.11 -9.44 31.03
CA LYS A 453 -37.06 -10.44 31.49
C LYS A 453 -36.37 -11.77 31.79
N PHE A 454 -36.62 -12.31 32.97
CA PHE A 454 -36.15 -13.62 33.41
C PHE A 454 -37.28 -14.63 33.31
N LEU A 455 -37.01 -15.78 32.71
CA LEU A 455 -37.96 -16.89 32.56
C LEU A 455 -37.45 -18.09 33.34
N VAL A 456 -38.18 -18.50 34.39
CA VAL A 456 -37.77 -19.62 35.26
C VAL A 456 -38.51 -20.89 34.86
N TYR A 457 -37.75 -21.96 34.65
CA TYR A 457 -38.26 -23.29 34.32
C TYR A 457 -37.81 -24.31 35.36
N TYR A 458 -38.70 -25.26 35.67
CA TYR A 458 -38.40 -26.43 36.48
C TYR A 458 -38.63 -27.69 35.64
N ASN A 459 -37.60 -28.52 35.45
CA ASN A 459 -37.63 -29.70 34.59
C ASN A 459 -38.16 -29.42 33.16
N GLY A 460 -37.92 -28.21 32.65
CA GLY A 460 -38.42 -27.75 31.35
C GLY A 460 -39.87 -27.27 31.33
N GLU A 461 -40.57 -27.26 32.47
CA GLU A 461 -41.89 -26.65 32.62
C GLU A 461 -41.78 -25.21 33.13
N TYR A 462 -42.36 -24.27 32.39
CA TYR A 462 -42.42 -22.86 32.76
C TYR A 462 -43.11 -22.65 34.10
N GLN A 463 -42.47 -21.92 35.01
CA GLN A 463 -43.01 -21.59 36.32
C GLN A 463 -43.54 -20.15 36.34
N GLU A 464 -42.64 -19.17 36.19
CA GLU A 464 -42.93 -17.76 36.36
C GLU A 464 -41.93 -16.89 35.58
N SER A 465 -42.26 -15.61 35.40
CA SER A 465 -41.39 -14.63 34.75
C SER A 465 -41.26 -13.36 35.58
N PHE A 466 -40.04 -12.84 35.67
CA PHE A 466 -39.70 -11.62 36.38
C PHE A 466 -39.16 -10.59 35.40
N GLU A 467 -39.37 -9.30 35.65
CA GLU A 467 -38.92 -8.24 34.77
C GLU A 467 -38.30 -7.12 35.60
N ILE A 468 -37.07 -6.76 35.28
CA ILE A 468 -36.41 -5.55 35.80
C ILE A 468 -36.40 -4.49 34.72
N SER A 469 -36.39 -3.22 35.11
CA SER A 469 -36.39 -2.12 34.16
C SER A 469 -35.49 -0.97 34.58
N TYR A 470 -34.97 -0.26 33.59
CA TYR A 470 -34.24 0.99 33.76
C TYR A 470 -34.80 2.02 32.78
N THR A 471 -35.23 3.17 33.28
CA THR A 471 -35.66 4.30 32.46
C THR A 471 -34.60 5.39 32.44
N ASN A 472 -34.20 5.80 31.24
CA ASN A 472 -33.19 6.83 31.07
C ASN A 472 -33.75 8.22 31.37
N GLY A 473 -32.93 9.09 31.97
CA GLY A 473 -33.31 10.47 32.23
C GLY A 473 -33.57 11.27 30.95
N GLU A 474 -34.37 12.32 31.06
CA GLU A 474 -34.55 13.32 30.00
C GLU A 474 -34.45 14.72 30.60
N ALA A 475 -33.66 15.58 29.98
CA ALA A 475 -33.54 16.98 30.38
C ALA A 475 -33.78 17.90 29.19
N GLU A 476 -34.54 18.97 29.42
CA GLU A 476 -34.82 20.01 28.43
C GLU A 476 -34.18 21.33 28.85
N PHE A 477 -33.68 22.09 27.86
CA PHE A 477 -33.11 23.39 28.11
C PHE A 477 -34.20 24.41 28.42
N ASN A 478 -34.15 25.01 29.61
CA ASN A 478 -35.10 26.04 30.01
C ASN A 478 -34.56 27.44 29.66
N GLU A 479 -35.12 28.09 28.63
CA GLU A 479 -34.69 29.43 28.20
C GLU A 479 -34.83 30.52 29.27
N GLU A 480 -35.77 30.39 30.22
CA GLU A 480 -35.98 31.39 31.27
C GLU A 480 -34.94 31.28 32.41
N GLN A 481 -34.53 30.05 32.74
CA GLN A 481 -33.56 29.77 33.81
C GLN A 481 -32.13 29.66 33.28
N GLY A 482 -31.95 29.44 31.97
CA GLY A 482 -30.66 29.36 31.30
C GLY A 482 -29.86 28.09 31.60
N CYS A 483 -30.53 27.02 32.03
CA CYS A 483 -29.93 25.74 32.36
C CYS A 483 -30.86 24.58 31.95
N PHE A 484 -30.31 23.37 31.88
CA PHE A 484 -31.10 22.15 31.69
C PHE A 484 -31.90 21.81 32.94
N MET A 485 -33.16 21.41 32.74
CA MET A 485 -34.07 21.00 33.80
C MET A 485 -34.62 19.61 33.49
N PRO A 486 -34.82 18.75 34.51
CA PRO A 486 -35.31 17.40 34.28
C PRO A 486 -36.77 17.42 33.79
N SER A 487 -37.01 16.76 32.66
CA SER A 487 -38.35 16.43 32.17
C SER A 487 -38.79 15.07 32.71
N ILE A 488 -37.87 14.09 32.71
CA ILE A 488 -38.06 12.74 33.23
C ILE A 488 -36.84 12.38 34.07
N LEU A 489 -37.07 11.83 35.27
CA LEU A 489 -36.02 11.35 36.16
C LEU A 489 -35.60 9.94 35.73
N ASP A 490 -34.31 9.64 35.83
CA ASP A 490 -33.83 8.26 35.70
C ASP A 490 -34.35 7.39 36.87
N GLU A 491 -34.75 6.17 36.56
CA GLU A 491 -35.33 5.23 37.53
C GLU A 491 -34.90 3.80 37.24
N LEU A 492 -34.42 3.11 38.28
CA LEU A 492 -34.04 1.69 38.24
C LEU A 492 -34.99 0.89 39.12
N ASP A 493 -35.68 -0.09 38.53
CA ASP A 493 -36.50 -1.06 39.23
C ASP A 493 -35.93 -2.47 39.07
N VAL A 494 -35.29 -2.95 40.13
CA VAL A 494 -34.70 -4.30 40.24
C VAL A 494 -35.42 -5.15 41.29
N SER A 495 -36.58 -4.69 41.78
CA SER A 495 -37.31 -5.36 42.87
C SER A 495 -37.72 -6.80 42.52
N ALA A 496 -37.92 -7.09 41.23
CA ALA A 496 -38.24 -8.43 40.73
C ALA A 496 -37.10 -9.46 40.90
N LEU A 497 -35.84 -9.05 41.15
CA LEU A 497 -34.74 -9.98 41.44
C LEU A 497 -34.92 -10.65 42.81
N GLU A 498 -35.37 -9.91 43.83
CA GLU A 498 -35.65 -10.48 45.16
C GLU A 498 -36.79 -11.53 45.09
N GLU A 499 -37.79 -11.28 44.23
CA GLU A 499 -38.88 -12.22 43.98
C GLU A 499 -38.39 -13.48 43.24
N LEU A 500 -37.48 -13.33 42.28
CA LEU A 500 -36.83 -14.42 41.57
C LEU A 500 -36.00 -15.29 42.51
N GLU A 501 -35.17 -14.68 43.36
CA GLU A 501 -34.40 -15.38 44.39
C GLU A 501 -35.32 -16.20 45.28
N THR A 502 -36.39 -15.57 45.79
CA THR A 502 -37.38 -16.24 46.64
C THR A 502 -38.03 -17.45 45.95
N LEU A 503 -38.36 -17.33 44.66
CA LEU A 503 -38.92 -18.46 43.90
C LEU A 503 -37.91 -19.60 43.77
N VAL A 504 -36.65 -19.30 43.45
CA VAL A 504 -35.58 -20.30 43.32
C VAL A 504 -35.36 -21.02 44.65
N HIS A 505 -35.30 -20.30 45.77
CA HIS A 505 -35.20 -20.91 47.11
C HIS A 505 -36.40 -21.80 47.44
N ASN A 506 -37.63 -21.37 47.15
CA ASN A 506 -38.82 -22.19 47.38
C ASN A 506 -38.80 -23.48 46.53
N LEU A 507 -38.37 -23.39 45.27
CA LEU A 507 -38.21 -24.57 44.41
C LEU A 507 -37.12 -25.51 44.93
N LEU A 508 -36.03 -24.97 45.47
CA LEU A 508 -34.96 -25.75 46.09
C LEU A 508 -35.46 -26.49 47.33
N GLU A 509 -36.17 -25.81 48.24
CA GLU A 509 -36.69 -26.41 49.47
C GLU A 509 -37.79 -27.46 49.20
N GLU A 510 -38.75 -27.16 48.32
CA GLU A 510 -39.89 -28.05 48.09
C GLU A 510 -39.60 -29.21 47.14
N LYS A 511 -38.72 -29.01 46.14
CA LYS A 511 -38.56 -29.92 45.00
C LYS A 511 -37.16 -30.51 44.87
N MET A 512 -36.17 -29.99 45.59
CA MET A 512 -34.78 -30.46 45.58
C MET A 512 -34.25 -30.68 47.00
N PRO A 513 -34.76 -31.69 47.72
CA PRO A 513 -34.38 -31.94 49.11
C PRO A 513 -32.88 -32.22 49.26
N GLU A 514 -32.30 -31.85 50.39
CA GLU A 514 -30.89 -32.12 50.70
C GLU A 514 -30.67 -33.62 50.92
N ILE A 515 -29.70 -34.19 50.20
CA ILE A 515 -29.37 -35.62 50.26
C ILE A 515 -27.98 -35.79 50.87
N GLY A 516 -27.88 -36.52 51.98
CA GLY A 516 -26.60 -36.88 52.60
C GLY A 516 -25.86 -38.01 51.86
N GLU A 517 -24.62 -38.30 52.27
CA GLU A 517 -23.76 -39.34 51.67
C GLU A 517 -24.31 -40.78 51.82
N ASP A 518 -25.28 -40.99 52.71
CA ASP A 518 -25.87 -42.28 53.06
C ASP A 518 -27.05 -42.64 52.12
N MET A 519 -26.74 -43.00 50.87
CA MET A 519 -27.70 -43.56 49.91
C MET A 519 -27.49 -45.06 49.69
N ALA A 520 -28.59 -45.78 49.47
CA ALA A 520 -28.52 -47.20 49.16
C ALA A 520 -27.89 -47.46 47.78
N SER A 521 -27.01 -48.46 47.71
CA SER A 521 -26.42 -48.99 46.48
C SER A 521 -27.42 -49.82 45.65
N PHE A 522 -28.66 -49.99 46.11
CA PHE A 522 -29.71 -50.72 45.40
C PHE A 522 -30.77 -49.79 44.81
N PRO A 523 -31.36 -50.14 43.66
CA PRO A 523 -32.37 -49.31 43.01
C PRO A 523 -33.71 -49.41 43.72
N CYS A 524 -34.49 -48.32 43.70
CA CYS A 524 -35.86 -48.32 44.20
C CYS A 524 -36.73 -49.35 43.45
N GLU A 525 -37.60 -50.06 44.17
CA GLU A 525 -38.49 -51.07 43.62
C GLU A 525 -39.46 -50.50 42.57
N GLU A 526 -39.90 -49.26 42.73
CA GLU A 526 -40.89 -48.62 41.87
C GLU A 526 -40.28 -47.83 40.71
N CYS A 527 -39.31 -46.94 40.97
CA CYS A 527 -38.73 -46.08 39.93
C CYS A 527 -37.39 -46.58 39.38
N GLN A 528 -36.82 -47.64 39.95
CA GLN A 528 -35.50 -48.18 39.60
C GLN A 528 -34.33 -47.17 39.76
N GLY A 529 -34.55 -46.04 40.41
CA GLY A 529 -33.53 -45.02 40.69
C GLY A 529 -32.75 -45.32 41.97
N PHE A 530 -31.47 -44.98 41.99
CA PHE A 530 -30.52 -45.23 43.10
C PHE A 530 -30.49 -44.06 44.10
N ALA A 531 -31.67 -43.62 44.54
CA ALA A 531 -31.83 -42.50 45.47
C ALA A 531 -32.70 -42.89 46.68
N VAL A 532 -32.37 -44.02 47.30
CA VAL A 532 -33.09 -44.54 48.48
C VAL A 532 -32.33 -44.13 49.74
N ASN A 533 -33.04 -43.46 50.66
CA ASN A 533 -32.49 -43.02 51.93
C ASN A 533 -32.17 -44.20 52.86
N ILE A 534 -30.92 -44.31 53.32
CA ILE A 534 -30.53 -45.26 54.38
C ILE A 534 -30.13 -44.56 55.67
N SER A 535 -30.03 -43.23 55.69
CA SER A 535 -29.73 -42.47 56.91
C SER A 535 -30.95 -42.40 57.84
N LYS A 536 -30.69 -42.47 59.14
CA LYS A 536 -31.66 -42.14 60.20
C LYS A 536 -31.57 -40.68 60.66
N GLU A 537 -30.59 -39.92 60.17
CA GLU A 537 -30.28 -38.58 60.68
C GLU A 537 -31.00 -37.45 59.94
N ASN A 538 -31.61 -37.71 58.78
CA ASN A 538 -32.39 -36.73 58.03
C ASN A 538 -33.90 -36.80 58.38
N GLU A 539 -34.67 -35.81 57.90
CA GLU A 539 -36.11 -35.71 58.18
C GLU A 539 -36.97 -36.79 57.48
N TYR A 540 -36.34 -37.64 56.66
CA TYR A 540 -37.01 -38.65 55.85
C TYR A 540 -36.91 -40.04 56.49
N THR A 541 -37.93 -40.88 56.29
CA THR A 541 -37.91 -42.24 56.81
C THR A 541 -36.89 -43.10 56.06
N VAL A 542 -36.21 -44.00 56.77
CA VAL A 542 -35.35 -45.04 56.16
C VAL A 542 -36.15 -45.81 55.10
N GLY A 543 -35.58 -45.93 53.90
CA GLY A 543 -36.22 -46.54 52.73
C GLY A 543 -36.94 -45.56 51.80
N HIS A 544 -37.08 -44.29 52.17
CA HIS A 544 -37.72 -43.29 51.32
C HIS A 544 -36.91 -43.06 50.03
N CYS A 545 -37.55 -43.20 48.87
CA CYS A 545 -36.94 -42.85 47.59
C CYS A 545 -37.16 -41.38 47.27
N PHE A 546 -36.08 -40.62 47.13
CA PHE A 546 -36.11 -39.19 46.81
C PHE A 546 -36.61 -38.88 45.39
N ILE A 547 -36.66 -39.87 44.47
CA ILE A 547 -37.12 -39.69 43.09
C ILE A 547 -38.64 -39.86 42.96
N CYS A 548 -39.25 -40.84 43.64
CA CYS A 548 -40.67 -41.16 43.47
C CYS A 548 -41.51 -41.15 44.75
N GLY A 549 -40.88 -40.94 45.91
CA GLY A 549 -41.55 -40.94 47.22
C GLY A 549 -41.91 -42.33 47.76
N HIS A 550 -41.58 -43.41 47.05
CA HIS A 550 -41.84 -44.79 47.48
C HIS A 550 -41.01 -45.17 48.70
N THR A 551 -41.59 -45.91 49.65
CA THR A 551 -40.85 -46.45 50.81
C THR A 551 -40.39 -47.87 50.51
N ASN A 552 -39.11 -48.03 50.22
CA ASN A 552 -38.44 -49.30 49.93
C ASN A 552 -38.11 -50.04 51.22
N GLN A 553 -38.04 -51.37 51.14
CA GLN A 553 -37.59 -52.19 52.26
C GLN A 553 -36.06 -52.10 52.38
N VAL A 554 -35.58 -51.57 53.51
CA VAL A 554 -34.16 -51.55 53.89
C VAL A 554 -33.96 -52.58 54.99
N GLY A 555 -32.99 -53.47 54.82
CA GLY A 555 -32.65 -54.47 55.83
C GLY A 555 -31.99 -53.83 57.05
N GLU A 556 -32.27 -54.35 58.24
CA GLU A 556 -31.66 -53.87 59.47
C GLU A 556 -30.60 -54.84 60.00
N CYS A 557 -29.61 -54.31 60.73
CA CYS A 557 -28.63 -55.15 61.38
C CYS A 557 -29.29 -55.94 62.52
N MET A 558 -29.26 -57.27 62.45
CA MET A 558 -29.83 -58.18 63.46
C MET A 558 -29.24 -58.05 64.88
N LYS A 559 -28.18 -57.25 65.06
CA LYS A 559 -27.51 -57.05 66.35
C LYS A 559 -27.58 -55.62 66.88
N CYS A 560 -27.38 -54.61 66.03
CA CYS A 560 -27.38 -53.20 66.44
C CYS A 560 -28.53 -52.38 65.84
N GLU A 561 -29.42 -53.01 65.05
CA GLU A 561 -30.58 -52.38 64.41
C GLU A 561 -30.24 -51.18 63.49
N GLU A 562 -28.97 -51.04 63.11
CA GLU A 562 -28.55 -50.04 62.12
C GLU A 562 -29.01 -50.45 60.72
N PRO A 563 -29.48 -49.50 59.89
CA PRO A 563 -29.92 -49.78 58.53
C PRO A 563 -28.71 -50.26 57.70
N LEU A 564 -28.93 -51.28 56.89
CA LEU A 564 -27.93 -51.88 56.02
C LEU A 564 -28.11 -51.40 54.58
N ASP A 565 -27.00 -51.34 53.84
CA ASP A 565 -27.02 -51.12 52.40
C ASP A 565 -27.45 -52.40 51.65
N GLY A 566 -28.71 -52.77 51.83
CA GLY A 566 -29.35 -53.95 51.24
C GLY A 566 -30.82 -54.07 51.64
N THR A 567 -31.59 -54.90 50.93
CA THR A 567 -33.03 -55.09 51.17
C THR A 567 -33.35 -56.19 52.19
N GLU A 568 -32.34 -56.96 52.62
CA GLU A 568 -32.46 -58.07 53.56
C GLU A 568 -31.73 -57.80 54.88
N ASP A 569 -32.31 -58.26 55.99
CA ASP A 569 -31.69 -58.15 57.32
C ASP A 569 -30.39 -58.96 57.41
N GLY A 570 -29.36 -58.40 58.05
CA GLY A 570 -28.02 -58.97 58.08
C GLY A 570 -27.17 -58.49 59.26
N PHE A 571 -25.85 -58.60 59.18
CA PHE A 571 -24.93 -57.99 60.15
C PHE A 571 -24.17 -56.85 59.48
N CYS A 572 -24.13 -55.65 60.10
CA CYS A 572 -23.30 -54.55 59.59
C CYS A 572 -21.81 -54.90 59.71
N GLU A 573 -20.95 -54.28 58.90
CA GLU A 573 -19.50 -54.60 58.86
C GLU A 573 -18.84 -54.61 60.24
N SER A 574 -19.19 -53.64 61.10
CA SER A 574 -18.70 -53.57 62.47
C SER A 574 -19.18 -54.73 63.36
N CYS A 575 -20.43 -55.16 63.19
CA CYS A 575 -20.99 -56.30 63.93
C CYS A 575 -20.48 -57.64 63.40
N GLN A 576 -20.26 -57.74 62.09
CA GLN A 576 -19.68 -58.92 61.43
C GLN A 576 -18.21 -59.09 61.84
N GLU A 577 -17.39 -58.03 61.82
CA GLU A 577 -16.01 -58.08 62.32
C GLU A 577 -15.91 -58.47 63.80
N PHE A 578 -16.86 -58.01 64.62
CA PHE A 578 -16.90 -58.39 66.03
C PHE A 578 -17.23 -59.88 66.22
N ILE A 579 -18.10 -60.43 65.36
CA ILE A 579 -18.46 -61.85 65.38
C ILE A 579 -17.29 -62.69 64.86
N ASP A 580 -16.60 -62.25 63.81
CA ASP A 580 -15.46 -62.96 63.20
C ASP A 580 -14.17 -62.91 64.04
N LYS A 581 -14.06 -61.97 64.99
CA LYS A 581 -12.97 -61.87 65.98
C LYS A 581 -13.21 -62.68 67.27
N GLN A 582 -14.36 -63.35 67.43
CA GLN A 582 -14.62 -64.35 68.48
C GLN A 582 -14.27 -65.76 68.00
#